data_AF-D1J7T0-F1
#
_entry.id   AF-D1J7T0-F1
#
_cell.length_a   1.000
_cell.length_b   1.000
_cell.length_c   1.000
_cell.angle_alpha   90.00
_cell.angle_beta   90.00
_cell.angle_gamma   90.00
#
_symmetry.space_group_name_H-M   'P 1'
#
loop_
_entity.id
_entity.type
_entity.pdbx_description
1 polymer ?
#
loop_
_entity_poly.entity_id
_entity_poly.type
_entity_poly.pdbx_seq_one_letter_code
_entity_poly.pdbx_strand_id
1 'polypeptide(L)'
;MNNQTSLKQHIFTFFSQNSPASPIKNGDQKLWIPALVCIILILFSLYLAIKFFVNFKRSIAKTKSILKDDLVSAYIQGFNIKSSAVFNFILANIISLVSIIISIISIVKHFSASSTLGKSSFLALFIAVIALSIVLIISINLSLLAIYFVSFKEAKFVNKKNLEDELISLKYKKSKELNDLNAPENIKLDIKAMESHNPLAPRVLAKFIDFYNKMSSIELFKRYKNYLNQTFKIRYFNESLEVIEGKNEMEDNLEKYLDNINNKDPESQKNSLILKEIAWMNDMDKKVKIIREADKNITMSKKEFQEKYDEYVYLQRSQDPAYQQTQKNTWLTYRDSDIEDLFYNTNTSVIYTIDNGKTILEKPMNEFLNEYGQYLETKFFASIKENEELK
;
A
#
# COMPACT_ATOMS: atom_id res chain seq x y z
N MET A 1 -87.47 -16.94 39.32
CA MET A 1 -86.16 -17.12 39.98
C MET A 1 -85.82 -18.61 39.87
N ASN A 2 -84.71 -19.10 39.33
CA ASN A 2 -83.42 -18.48 39.06
C ASN A 2 -82.76 -19.23 37.89
N ASN A 3 -82.84 -18.69 36.67
CA ASN A 3 -82.23 -19.25 35.45
C ASN A 3 -80.88 -18.57 35.13
N GLN A 4 -80.11 -18.23 36.17
CA GLN A 4 -78.86 -17.46 36.05
C GLN A 4 -77.58 -18.26 36.33
N THR A 5 -77.66 -19.55 36.62
CA THR A 5 -76.48 -20.36 36.95
C THR A 5 -75.82 -21.06 35.76
N SER A 6 -76.49 -21.17 34.60
CA SER A 6 -75.94 -21.86 33.42
C SER A 6 -75.05 -20.96 32.54
N LEU A 7 -75.35 -19.66 32.44
CA LEU A 7 -74.59 -18.75 31.55
C LEU A 7 -73.20 -18.39 32.09
N LYS A 8 -72.99 -18.41 33.41
CA LYS A 8 -71.68 -18.11 34.01
C LYS A 8 -70.66 -19.24 33.86
N GLN A 9 -71.08 -20.50 33.70
CA GLN A 9 -70.17 -21.63 33.53
C GLN A 9 -69.68 -21.80 32.08
N HIS A 10 -70.48 -21.41 31.08
CA HIS A 10 -70.03 -21.40 29.69
C HIS A 10 -69.13 -20.22 29.31
N ILE A 11 -69.28 -19.07 29.98
CA ILE A 11 -68.37 -17.93 29.76
C ILE A 11 -67.00 -18.16 30.41
N PHE A 12 -66.92 -18.87 31.54
CA PHE A 12 -65.65 -19.14 32.22
C PHE A 12 -64.78 -20.23 31.58
N THR A 13 -65.34 -21.05 30.70
CA THR A 13 -64.59 -22.08 29.95
C THR A 13 -64.09 -21.61 28.59
N PHE A 14 -64.59 -20.48 28.07
CA PHE A 14 -64.09 -19.88 26.83
C PHE A 14 -62.84 -19.00 27.03
N PHE A 15 -62.59 -18.52 28.26
CA PHE A 15 -61.42 -17.66 28.57
C PHE A 15 -60.22 -18.42 29.15
N SER A 16 -60.30 -19.74 29.35
CA SER A 16 -59.19 -20.56 29.85
C SER A 16 -58.42 -21.33 28.77
N GLN A 17 -58.74 -21.13 27.49
CA GLN A 17 -58.00 -21.74 26.36
C GLN A 17 -56.86 -20.89 25.79
N ASN A 18 -56.46 -19.81 26.47
CA ASN A 18 -55.11 -19.33 26.28
C ASN A 18 -54.20 -20.17 27.16
N SER A 19 -53.57 -21.21 26.58
CA SER A 19 -52.36 -21.78 27.17
C SER A 19 -51.51 -20.60 27.66
N PRO A 20 -50.98 -20.62 28.91
CA PRO A 20 -50.08 -19.56 29.33
C PRO A 20 -49.01 -19.47 28.24
N ALA A 21 -48.84 -18.27 27.66
CA ALA A 21 -47.77 -18.01 26.72
C ALA A 21 -46.52 -18.58 27.37
N SER A 22 -46.02 -19.69 26.79
CA SER A 22 -44.87 -20.37 27.34
C SER A 22 -43.80 -19.29 27.50
N PRO A 23 -43.17 -19.14 28.67
CA PRO A 23 -42.15 -18.11 28.81
C PRO A 23 -41.16 -18.37 27.68
N ILE A 24 -41.03 -17.41 26.77
CA ILE A 24 -40.05 -17.48 25.68
C ILE A 24 -38.74 -17.78 26.38
N LYS A 25 -38.25 -19.01 26.26
CA LYS A 25 -37.00 -19.42 26.89
C LYS A 25 -35.97 -18.40 26.42
N ASN A 26 -35.35 -17.70 27.37
CA ASN A 26 -34.31 -16.67 27.17
C ASN A 26 -33.10 -17.14 26.30
N GLY A 27 -33.10 -18.37 25.77
CA GLY A 27 -32.10 -18.92 24.86
C GLY A 27 -32.24 -18.42 23.41
N ASP A 28 -33.46 -18.33 22.86
CA ASP A 28 -33.66 -17.89 21.46
C ASP A 28 -33.43 -16.38 21.29
N GLN A 29 -33.76 -15.59 22.32
CA GLN A 29 -33.44 -14.16 22.39
C GLN A 29 -31.93 -13.86 22.51
N LYS A 30 -31.04 -14.85 22.58
CA LYS A 30 -29.59 -14.62 22.61
C LYS A 30 -28.86 -15.00 21.32
N LEU A 31 -29.54 -15.62 20.35
CA LEU A 31 -28.94 -16.04 19.07
C LEU A 31 -28.90 -14.94 18.00
N TRP A 32 -29.62 -13.83 18.18
CA TRP A 32 -29.56 -12.69 17.26
C TRP A 32 -28.20 -11.97 17.31
N ILE A 33 -27.54 -11.93 18.47
CA ILE A 33 -26.22 -11.30 18.64
C ILE A 33 -25.16 -12.00 17.76
N PRO A 34 -24.93 -13.32 17.88
CA PRO A 34 -23.96 -14.00 17.01
C PRO A 34 -24.36 -13.96 15.53
N ALA A 35 -25.66 -13.95 15.21
CA ALA A 35 -26.12 -13.77 13.83
C ALA A 35 -25.71 -12.40 13.26
N LEU A 36 -25.95 -11.32 14.01
CA LEU A 36 -25.55 -9.96 13.63
C LEU A 36 -24.03 -9.85 13.47
N VAL A 37 -23.27 -10.42 14.40
CA VAL A 37 -21.80 -10.47 14.32
C VAL A 37 -21.34 -11.17 13.04
N CYS A 38 -21.92 -12.32 12.70
CA CYS A 38 -21.59 -13.03 11.46
C CYS A 38 -21.86 -12.19 10.22
N ILE A 39 -22.99 -11.48 10.15
CA ILE A 39 -23.31 -10.60 9.03
C ILE A 39 -22.25 -9.49 8.89
N ILE A 40 -21.88 -8.84 9.99
CA ILE A 40 -20.85 -7.79 10.00
C ILE A 40 -19.50 -8.34 9.54
N LEU A 41 -19.10 -9.52 10.03
CA LEU A 41 -17.84 -10.16 9.63
C LEU A 41 -17.82 -10.50 8.14
N ILE A 42 -18.91 -11.02 7.58
CA ILE A 42 -19.00 -11.31 6.14
C ILE A 42 -18.90 -10.03 5.31
N LEU A 43 -19.64 -8.98 5.69
CA LEU A 43 -19.57 -7.69 5.00
C LEU A 43 -18.17 -7.08 5.06
N PHE A 44 -17.51 -7.19 6.22
CA PHE A 44 -16.14 -6.71 6.39
C PHE A 44 -15.14 -7.51 5.57
N SER A 45 -15.26 -8.85 5.54
CA SER A 45 -14.44 -9.72 4.69
C SER A 45 -14.60 -9.38 3.21
N LEU A 46 -15.84 -9.17 2.75
CA LEU A 46 -16.14 -8.77 1.38
C LEU A 46 -15.52 -7.41 1.04
N TYR A 47 -15.64 -6.43 1.93
CA TYR A 47 -14.98 -5.13 1.77
C TYR A 47 -13.46 -5.25 1.60
N LEU A 48 -12.79 -6.00 2.47
CA LEU A 48 -11.35 -6.22 2.38
C LEU A 48 -10.98 -6.93 1.07
N ALA A 49 -11.74 -7.93 0.66
CA ALA A 49 -11.52 -8.67 -0.58
C ALA A 49 -11.65 -7.79 -1.82
N ILE A 50 -12.75 -7.03 -1.95
CA ILE A 50 -12.97 -6.11 -3.07
C ILE A 50 -11.86 -5.07 -3.12
N LYS A 51 -11.54 -4.44 -1.99
CA LYS A 51 -10.49 -3.43 -1.90
C LYS A 51 -9.11 -4.01 -2.24
N PHE A 52 -8.81 -5.23 -1.81
CA PHE A 52 -7.60 -5.94 -2.20
C PHE A 52 -7.55 -6.16 -3.71
N PHE A 53 -8.59 -6.71 -4.34
CA PHE A 53 -8.58 -6.99 -5.78
C PHE A 53 -8.44 -5.73 -6.64
N VAL A 54 -9.10 -4.63 -6.27
CA VAL A 54 -8.95 -3.34 -6.96
C VAL A 54 -7.50 -2.86 -6.91
N ASN A 55 -6.89 -2.88 -5.73
CA ASN A 55 -5.51 -2.40 -5.57
C ASN A 55 -4.48 -3.37 -6.12
N PHE A 56 -4.73 -4.69 -6.08
CA PHE A 56 -3.87 -5.69 -6.70
C PHE A 56 -3.82 -5.53 -8.22
N LYS A 57 -4.98 -5.29 -8.87
CA LYS A 57 -5.02 -4.94 -10.30
C LYS A 57 -4.24 -3.65 -10.60
N ARG A 58 -4.42 -2.61 -9.79
CA ARG A 58 -3.65 -1.35 -9.92
C ARG A 58 -2.14 -1.59 -9.79
N SER A 59 -1.72 -2.42 -8.83
CA SER A 59 -0.32 -2.81 -8.67
C SER A 59 0.25 -3.54 -9.88
N ILE A 60 -0.49 -4.48 -10.47
CA ILE A 60 -0.05 -5.17 -11.68
C ILE A 60 0.07 -4.20 -12.84
N ALA A 61 -0.95 -3.37 -13.07
CA ALA A 61 -0.95 -2.37 -14.12
C ALA A 61 0.24 -1.41 -13.99
N LYS A 62 0.51 -0.93 -12.77
CA LYS A 62 1.65 -0.04 -12.51
C LYS A 62 2.99 -0.74 -12.68
N THR A 63 3.12 -1.99 -12.23
CA THR A 63 4.34 -2.80 -12.43
C THR A 63 4.65 -2.92 -13.92
N LYS A 64 3.65 -3.25 -14.74
CA LYS A 64 3.79 -3.36 -16.19
C LYS A 64 4.15 -2.03 -16.85
N SER A 65 3.48 -0.93 -16.47
CA SER A 65 3.72 0.37 -17.10
C SER A 65 5.11 0.92 -16.82
N ILE A 66 5.66 0.67 -15.64
CA ILE A 66 6.98 1.14 -15.22
C ILE A 66 8.11 0.25 -15.78
N LEU A 67 7.95 -1.08 -15.74
CA LEU A 67 9.00 -2.01 -16.17
C LEU A 67 9.01 -2.29 -17.67
N LYS A 68 7.86 -2.17 -18.36
CA LYS A 68 7.72 -2.33 -19.81
C LYS A 68 8.40 -3.61 -20.33
N ASP A 69 9.48 -3.46 -21.11
CA ASP A 69 10.19 -4.54 -21.78
C ASP A 69 11.11 -5.33 -20.83
N ASP A 70 11.49 -4.77 -19.68
CA ASP A 70 12.29 -5.48 -18.67
C ASP A 70 11.50 -6.61 -18.01
N LEU A 71 10.18 -6.49 -18.05
CA LEU A 71 9.24 -7.48 -17.53
C LEU A 71 9.04 -8.59 -18.57
N VAL A 72 9.99 -9.53 -18.59
CA VAL A 72 9.98 -10.76 -19.40
C VAL A 72 9.35 -11.94 -18.68
N SER A 73 9.26 -11.92 -17.33
CA SER A 73 8.55 -12.92 -16.54
C SER A 73 7.51 -12.27 -15.64
N ALA A 74 6.45 -13.01 -15.29
CA ALA A 74 5.40 -12.53 -14.41
C ALA A 74 5.96 -12.10 -13.04
N TYR A 75 5.87 -10.81 -12.75
CA TYR A 75 6.36 -10.17 -11.54
C TYR A 75 5.43 -9.00 -11.16
N ILE A 76 5.24 -8.80 -9.87
CA ILE A 76 4.40 -7.74 -9.31
C ILE A 76 5.24 -7.04 -8.24
N GLN A 77 5.45 -5.73 -8.40
CA GLN A 77 6.27 -4.95 -7.50
C GLN A 77 5.74 -5.04 -6.06
N GLY A 78 6.64 -5.37 -5.12
CA GLY A 78 6.37 -5.43 -3.68
C GLY A 78 5.37 -6.50 -3.23
N PHE A 79 4.92 -7.39 -4.14
CA PHE A 79 4.07 -8.51 -3.77
C PHE A 79 4.90 -9.65 -3.16
N ASN A 80 4.84 -9.79 -1.83
CA ASN A 80 5.47 -10.86 -1.08
C ASN A 80 4.67 -11.14 0.20
N ILE A 81 4.96 -12.26 0.87
CA ILE A 81 4.21 -12.70 2.07
C ILE A 81 4.28 -11.73 3.25
N LYS A 82 5.30 -10.86 3.28
CA LYS A 82 5.49 -9.84 4.31
C LYS A 82 4.81 -8.51 3.96
N SER A 83 4.20 -8.37 2.78
CA SER A 83 3.55 -7.13 2.37
C SER A 83 2.20 -6.96 3.09
N SER A 84 1.88 -5.72 3.46
CA SER A 84 0.60 -5.40 4.10
C SER A 84 -0.61 -5.77 3.23
N ALA A 85 -0.47 -5.71 1.91
CA ALA A 85 -1.53 -6.10 0.98
C ALA A 85 -1.82 -7.61 1.04
N VAL A 86 -0.78 -8.45 1.14
CA VAL A 86 -0.95 -9.89 1.32
C VAL A 86 -1.56 -10.20 2.70
N PHE A 87 -1.16 -9.47 3.73
CA PHE A 87 -1.81 -9.59 5.05
C PHE A 87 -3.30 -9.28 4.99
N ASN A 88 -3.72 -8.22 4.29
CA ASN A 88 -5.15 -7.88 4.12
C ASN A 88 -5.93 -8.98 3.37
N PHE A 89 -5.32 -9.62 2.38
CA PHE A 89 -5.89 -10.78 1.69
C PHE A 89 -6.06 -11.99 2.62
N ILE A 90 -5.03 -12.31 3.42
CA ILE A 90 -5.09 -13.39 4.40
C ILE A 90 -6.15 -13.09 5.47
N LEU A 91 -6.22 -11.85 5.94
CA LEU A 91 -7.18 -11.40 6.94
C LEU A 91 -8.64 -11.58 6.46
N ALA A 92 -8.94 -11.30 5.19
CA ALA A 92 -10.26 -11.53 4.62
C ALA A 92 -10.68 -13.02 4.71
N ASN A 93 -9.75 -13.94 4.44
CA ASN A 93 -9.99 -15.38 4.57
C ASN A 93 -10.18 -15.80 6.04
N ILE A 94 -9.36 -15.27 6.96
CA ILE A 94 -9.47 -15.55 8.40
C ILE A 94 -10.83 -15.10 8.93
N ILE A 95 -11.31 -13.92 8.56
CA ILE A 95 -12.63 -13.41 9.00
C ILE A 95 -13.77 -14.31 8.52
N SER A 96 -13.68 -14.82 7.28
CA SER A 96 -14.65 -15.80 6.76
C SER A 96 -14.61 -17.10 7.56
N LEU A 97 -13.42 -17.58 7.92
CA LEU A 97 -13.24 -18.78 8.75
C LEU A 97 -13.81 -18.59 10.16
N VAL A 98 -13.60 -17.43 10.78
CA VAL A 98 -14.17 -17.09 12.09
C VAL A 98 -15.69 -17.09 12.03
N SER A 99 -16.29 -16.61 10.95
CA SER A 99 -17.75 -16.62 10.75
C SER A 99 -18.31 -18.05 10.69
N ILE A 100 -17.58 -18.99 10.09
CA ILE A 100 -17.92 -20.43 10.09
C ILE A 100 -17.88 -20.98 11.53
N ILE A 101 -16.80 -20.70 12.28
CA ILE A 101 -16.63 -21.20 13.65
C ILE A 101 -17.75 -20.68 14.56
N ILE A 102 -18.06 -19.39 14.52
CA ILE A 102 -19.16 -18.79 15.30
C ILE A 102 -20.50 -19.45 14.95
N SER A 103 -20.74 -19.69 13.67
CA SER A 103 -21.98 -20.33 13.20
C SER A 103 -22.09 -21.79 13.68
N ILE A 104 -21.02 -22.57 13.60
CA ILE A 104 -21.00 -23.96 14.12
C ILE A 104 -21.30 -23.97 15.63
N ILE A 105 -20.62 -23.12 16.41
CA ILE A 105 -20.85 -23.01 17.86
C ILE A 105 -22.30 -22.61 18.16
N SER A 106 -22.87 -21.69 17.39
CA SER A 106 -24.26 -21.24 17.56
C SER A 106 -25.27 -22.34 17.25
N ILE A 107 -25.02 -23.15 16.22
CA ILE A 107 -25.84 -24.33 15.88
C ILE A 107 -25.78 -25.36 17.00
N VAL A 108 -24.59 -25.71 17.50
CA VAL A 108 -24.42 -26.67 18.60
C VAL A 108 -25.15 -26.19 19.85
N LYS A 109 -25.03 -24.90 20.20
CA LYS A 109 -25.75 -24.30 21.33
C LYS A 109 -27.26 -24.40 21.15
N HIS A 110 -27.78 -24.14 19.95
CA HIS A 110 -29.20 -24.25 19.65
C HIS A 110 -29.74 -25.67 19.90
N PHE A 111 -29.02 -26.70 19.43
CA PHE A 111 -29.39 -28.11 19.67
C PHE A 111 -29.24 -28.53 21.15
N SER A 112 -28.26 -27.99 21.87
CA SER A 112 -28.08 -28.30 23.30
C SER A 112 -29.15 -27.67 24.21
N ALA A 113 -29.76 -26.55 23.79
CA ALA A 113 -30.72 -25.79 24.60
C ALA A 113 -32.19 -26.14 24.28
N SER A 114 -32.47 -26.69 23.10
CA SER A 114 -33.82 -27.02 22.66
C SER A 114 -34.10 -28.52 22.73
N SER A 115 -35.00 -28.94 23.63
CA SER A 115 -35.57 -30.30 23.71
C SER A 115 -36.58 -30.60 22.59
N THR A 116 -36.81 -29.66 21.70
CA THR A 116 -37.81 -29.77 20.63
C THR A 116 -37.15 -29.37 19.32
N LEU A 117 -37.22 -30.26 18.32
CA LEU A 117 -36.73 -30.07 16.96
C LEU A 117 -37.58 -29.02 16.20
N GLY A 118 -37.74 -27.83 16.78
CA GLY A 118 -38.49 -26.73 16.19
C GLY A 118 -37.65 -26.00 15.16
N LYS A 119 -38.21 -25.79 13.96
CA LYS A 119 -37.64 -24.98 12.88
C LYS A 119 -37.42 -23.52 13.35
N SER A 120 -36.30 -23.24 14.00
CA SER A 120 -35.91 -21.86 14.30
C SER A 120 -35.38 -21.21 13.02
N SER A 121 -35.82 -19.99 12.72
CA SER A 121 -35.30 -19.19 11.58
C SER A 121 -33.79 -18.96 11.67
N PHE A 122 -33.23 -18.98 12.88
CA PHE A 122 -31.79 -18.83 13.14
C PHE A 122 -30.95 -20.04 12.71
N LEU A 123 -31.47 -21.27 12.80
CA LEU A 123 -30.74 -22.45 12.33
C LEU A 123 -30.45 -22.36 10.83
N ALA A 124 -31.46 -22.02 10.03
CA ALA A 124 -31.31 -21.82 8.60
C ALA A 124 -30.32 -20.69 8.27
N LEU A 125 -30.35 -19.60 9.05
CA LEU A 125 -29.40 -18.49 8.91
C LEU A 125 -27.95 -18.92 9.15
N PHE A 126 -27.66 -19.64 10.23
CA PHE A 126 -26.29 -20.08 10.51
C PHE A 126 -25.78 -21.10 9.48
N ILE A 127 -26.64 -21.98 8.98
CA ILE A 127 -26.29 -22.87 7.85
C ILE A 127 -25.97 -22.05 6.60
N ALA A 128 -26.78 -21.03 6.29
CA ALA A 128 -26.54 -20.14 5.16
C ALA A 128 -25.23 -19.35 5.32
N VAL A 129 -24.90 -18.88 6.52
CA VAL A 129 -23.62 -18.20 6.82
C VAL A 129 -22.43 -19.11 6.57
N ILE A 130 -22.49 -20.38 6.99
CA ILE A 130 -21.44 -21.37 6.74
C ILE A 130 -21.24 -21.55 5.23
N ALA A 131 -22.33 -21.82 4.51
CA ALA A 131 -22.28 -21.99 3.05
C ALA A 131 -21.70 -20.76 2.35
N LEU A 132 -22.18 -19.56 2.71
CA LEU A 132 -21.72 -18.30 2.12
C LEU A 132 -20.24 -18.04 2.42
N SER A 133 -19.77 -18.34 3.63
CA SER A 133 -18.38 -18.15 4.03
C SER A 133 -17.43 -19.12 3.32
N ILE A 134 -17.84 -20.38 3.11
CA ILE A 134 -17.08 -21.35 2.29
C ILE A 134 -16.99 -20.87 0.84
N VAL A 135 -18.13 -20.46 0.25
CA VAL A 135 -18.17 -19.91 -1.11
C VAL A 135 -17.30 -18.65 -1.21
N LEU A 136 -17.30 -17.79 -0.19
CA LEU A 136 -16.49 -16.57 -0.16
C LEU A 136 -14.99 -16.90 -0.12
N ILE A 137 -14.54 -17.83 0.72
CA ILE A 137 -13.14 -18.27 0.77
C ILE A 137 -12.71 -18.81 -0.59
N ILE A 138 -13.48 -19.72 -1.19
CA ILE A 138 -13.17 -20.29 -2.50
C ILE A 138 -13.12 -19.19 -3.55
N SER A 139 -14.10 -18.29 -3.57
CA SER A 139 -14.20 -17.18 -4.52
C SER A 139 -13.03 -16.21 -4.40
N ILE A 140 -12.60 -15.88 -3.17
CA ILE A 140 -11.48 -14.99 -2.91
C ILE A 140 -10.18 -15.58 -3.49
N ASN A 141 -9.91 -16.86 -3.21
CA ASN A 141 -8.68 -17.52 -3.67
C ASN A 141 -8.68 -17.74 -5.19
N LEU A 142 -9.79 -18.18 -5.76
CA LEU A 142 -9.93 -18.31 -7.21
C LEU A 142 -9.84 -16.96 -7.93
N SER A 143 -10.38 -15.89 -7.35
CA SER A 143 -10.29 -14.54 -7.93
C SER A 143 -8.85 -14.01 -7.96
N LEU A 144 -8.06 -14.24 -6.91
CA LEU A 144 -6.63 -13.89 -6.91
C LEU A 144 -5.90 -14.60 -8.05
N LEU A 145 -6.13 -15.91 -8.17
CA LEU A 145 -5.52 -16.73 -9.22
C LEU A 145 -5.95 -16.29 -10.63
N ALA A 146 -7.25 -16.05 -10.81
CA ALA A 146 -7.82 -15.58 -12.07
C ALA A 146 -7.26 -14.21 -12.46
N ILE A 147 -7.20 -13.25 -11.53
CA ILE A 147 -6.60 -11.94 -11.79
C ILE A 147 -5.13 -12.10 -12.19
N TYR A 148 -4.37 -12.94 -11.50
CA TYR A 148 -2.97 -13.20 -11.84
C TYR A 148 -2.83 -13.72 -13.27
N PHE A 149 -3.53 -14.81 -13.64
CA PHE A 149 -3.42 -15.39 -14.97
C PHE A 149 -3.95 -14.49 -16.08
N VAL A 150 -5.12 -13.87 -15.90
CA VAL A 150 -5.67 -12.92 -16.88
C VAL A 150 -4.74 -11.74 -17.08
N SER A 151 -4.12 -11.24 -16.01
CA SER A 151 -3.19 -10.13 -16.13
C SER A 151 -1.89 -10.52 -16.80
N PHE A 152 -1.43 -11.77 -16.73
CA PHE A 152 -0.18 -12.23 -17.35
C PHE A 152 -0.42 -13.19 -18.53
N LYS A 153 -1.50 -12.99 -19.29
CA LYS A 153 -1.85 -13.83 -20.44
C LYS A 153 -1.04 -13.57 -21.72
N GLU A 154 -0.22 -12.52 -21.74
CA GLU A 154 0.57 -12.14 -22.92
C GLU A 154 1.59 -13.24 -23.26
N ALA A 155 1.88 -13.44 -24.55
CA ALA A 155 2.74 -14.53 -25.01
C ALA A 155 4.12 -14.55 -24.33
N LYS A 156 4.67 -13.36 -24.03
CA LYS A 156 5.94 -13.20 -23.29
C LYS A 156 5.93 -13.79 -21.87
N PHE A 157 4.77 -13.96 -21.26
CA PHE A 157 4.62 -14.53 -19.91
C PHE A 157 4.13 -15.97 -19.89
N VAL A 158 3.42 -16.39 -20.95
CA VAL A 158 2.80 -17.73 -21.05
C VAL A 158 3.77 -18.76 -21.62
N ASN A 159 4.57 -18.37 -22.62
CA ASN A 159 5.56 -19.27 -23.19
C ASN A 159 6.68 -19.44 -22.17
N LYS A 160 6.78 -20.65 -21.63
CA LYS A 160 7.77 -21.07 -20.63
C LYS A 160 9.18 -21.16 -21.22
N LYS A 161 9.58 -20.17 -22.02
CA LYS A 161 10.94 -20.02 -22.49
C LYS A 161 11.85 -19.85 -21.28
N ASN A 162 13.08 -20.34 -21.40
CA ASN A 162 14.06 -20.15 -20.35
C ASN A 162 14.23 -18.64 -20.11
N LEU A 163 14.15 -18.22 -18.85
CA LEU A 163 14.35 -16.83 -18.46
C LEU A 163 15.68 -16.31 -19.01
N GLU A 164 16.71 -17.16 -19.03
CA GLU A 164 18.03 -16.83 -19.57
C GLU A 164 17.95 -16.44 -21.06
N ASP A 165 17.25 -17.20 -21.90
CA ASP A 165 17.13 -16.92 -23.34
C ASP A 165 16.41 -15.59 -23.60
N GLU A 166 15.33 -15.31 -22.87
CA GLU A 166 14.60 -14.04 -22.98
C GLU A 166 15.47 -12.86 -22.53
N LEU A 167 16.28 -13.04 -21.49
CA LEU A 167 17.22 -12.03 -21.03
C LEU A 167 18.39 -11.80 -22.01
N ILE A 168 18.90 -12.85 -22.64
CA ILE A 168 19.89 -12.75 -23.73
C ILE A 168 19.28 -12.00 -24.92
N SER A 169 18.06 -12.33 -25.33
CA SER A 169 17.35 -11.60 -26.39
C SER A 169 17.18 -10.11 -26.05
N LEU A 170 16.86 -9.80 -24.79
CA LEU A 170 16.71 -8.42 -24.32
C LEU A 170 18.06 -7.69 -24.29
N LYS A 171 19.15 -8.36 -23.88
CA LYS A 171 20.53 -7.85 -23.93
C LYS A 171 20.90 -7.43 -25.36
N TYR A 172 20.62 -8.26 -26.37
CA TYR A 172 20.89 -7.93 -27.76
C TYR A 172 20.07 -6.74 -28.27
N LYS A 173 18.80 -6.63 -27.85
CA LYS A 173 17.96 -5.47 -28.19
C LYS A 173 18.54 -4.16 -27.63
N LYS A 174 19.19 -4.23 -26.47
CA LYS A 174 19.75 -3.09 -25.73
C LYS A 174 21.25 -2.86 -25.94
N SER A 175 21.91 -3.70 -26.75
CA SER A 175 23.38 -3.74 -26.83
C SER A 175 24.01 -2.42 -27.25
N LYS A 176 23.33 -1.65 -28.11
CA LYS A 176 23.80 -0.30 -28.50
C LYS A 176 23.86 0.67 -27.32
N GLU A 177 22.87 0.61 -26.42
CA GLU A 177 22.81 1.51 -25.24
C GLU A 177 23.75 1.04 -24.12
N LEU A 178 23.98 -0.27 -24.03
CA LEU A 178 24.79 -0.90 -22.98
C LEU A 178 26.30 -0.84 -23.22
N ASN A 179 26.74 -0.88 -24.49
CA ASN A 179 28.16 -0.96 -24.83
C ASN A 179 28.93 0.35 -24.63
N ASP A 180 28.22 1.48 -24.56
CA ASP A 180 28.82 2.81 -24.42
C ASP A 180 29.05 3.21 -22.95
N LEU A 181 28.57 2.40 -21.99
CA LEU A 181 28.59 2.72 -20.56
C LEU A 181 29.63 1.86 -19.80
N ASN A 182 30.68 2.50 -19.31
CA ASN A 182 31.64 1.88 -18.39
C ASN A 182 31.06 1.81 -16.97
N ALA A 183 30.29 0.75 -16.69
CA ALA A 183 29.75 0.54 -15.35
C ALA A 183 30.87 0.18 -14.33
N PRO A 184 30.97 0.88 -13.18
CA PRO A 184 32.04 0.64 -12.22
C PRO A 184 31.88 -0.71 -11.53
N GLU A 185 32.98 -1.37 -11.18
CA GLU A 185 32.93 -2.66 -10.49
C GLU A 185 32.23 -2.56 -9.13
N ASN A 186 32.53 -1.51 -8.37
CA ASN A 186 31.95 -1.28 -7.05
C ASN A 186 31.59 0.20 -6.88
N ILE A 187 30.51 0.43 -6.13
CA ILE A 187 30.11 1.77 -5.68
C ILE A 187 30.15 1.76 -4.15
N LYS A 188 30.63 2.84 -3.54
CA LYS A 188 30.57 3.05 -2.09
C LYS A 188 29.91 4.38 -1.78
N LEU A 189 29.03 4.38 -0.79
CA LEU A 189 28.31 5.56 -0.32
C LEU A 189 28.99 6.13 0.94
N ASP A 190 29.04 7.44 1.07
CA ASP A 190 29.34 8.09 2.34
C ASP A 190 28.05 8.27 3.15
N ILE A 191 27.65 7.20 3.84
CA ILE A 191 26.39 7.15 4.59
C ILE A 191 26.35 8.24 5.67
N LYS A 192 27.46 8.46 6.38
CA LYS A 192 27.51 9.42 7.50
C LYS A 192 27.30 10.86 7.02
N ALA A 193 27.90 11.21 5.88
CA ALA A 193 27.73 12.55 5.30
C ALA A 193 26.31 12.77 4.75
N MET A 194 25.64 11.72 4.27
CA MET A 194 24.27 11.83 3.78
C MET A 194 23.23 11.84 4.90
N GLU A 195 23.44 11.08 5.98
CA GLU A 195 22.52 10.98 7.13
C GLU A 195 22.25 12.33 7.80
N SER A 196 23.20 13.27 7.74
CA SER A 196 23.00 14.62 8.30
C SER A 196 22.00 15.48 7.52
N HIS A 197 21.68 15.12 6.27
CA HIS A 197 20.79 15.88 5.40
C HIS A 197 19.53 15.07 5.01
N ASN A 198 19.62 13.74 5.05
CA ASN A 198 18.52 12.81 4.84
C ASN A 198 18.73 11.55 5.68
N PRO A 199 18.03 11.37 6.80
CA PRO A 199 18.20 10.19 7.66
C PRO A 199 17.61 8.90 7.06
N LEU A 200 16.76 8.97 6.02
CA LEU A 200 16.02 7.80 5.52
C LEU A 200 16.55 7.27 4.18
N ALA A 201 16.85 8.15 3.22
CA ALA A 201 17.32 7.74 1.89
C ALA A 201 18.62 6.90 1.91
N PRO A 202 19.63 7.18 2.76
CA PRO A 202 20.86 6.39 2.81
C PRO A 202 20.62 4.90 3.07
N ARG A 203 19.57 4.56 3.84
CA ARG A 203 19.17 3.17 4.08
C ARG A 203 18.74 2.47 2.79
N VAL A 204 17.98 3.14 1.95
CA VAL A 204 17.49 2.60 0.66
C VAL A 204 18.65 2.49 -0.33
N LEU A 205 19.44 3.55 -0.45
CA LEU A 205 20.60 3.60 -1.33
C LEU A 205 21.64 2.53 -0.95
N ALA A 206 21.89 2.32 0.34
CA ALA A 206 22.78 1.26 0.82
C ALA A 206 22.30 -0.14 0.39
N LYS A 207 20.99 -0.43 0.44
CA LYS A 207 20.43 -1.68 -0.08
C LYS A 207 20.63 -1.80 -1.59
N PHE A 208 20.51 -0.69 -2.32
CA PHE A 208 20.70 -0.67 -3.77
C PHE A 208 22.14 -1.03 -4.12
N ILE A 209 23.08 -0.33 -3.51
CA ILE A 209 24.52 -0.53 -3.71
C ILE A 209 25.00 -1.91 -3.22
N ASP A 210 24.47 -2.42 -2.11
CA ASP A 210 24.81 -3.77 -1.65
C ASP A 210 24.46 -4.84 -2.69
N PHE A 211 23.26 -4.75 -3.27
CA PHE A 211 22.86 -5.62 -4.37
C PHE A 211 23.75 -5.43 -5.60
N TYR A 212 24.01 -4.19 -6.01
CA TYR A 212 24.87 -3.89 -7.17
C TYR A 212 26.26 -4.51 -7.03
N ASN A 213 26.89 -4.35 -5.86
CA ASN A 213 28.24 -4.84 -5.59
C ASN A 213 28.28 -6.38 -5.54
N LYS A 214 27.24 -7.03 -5.01
CA LYS A 214 27.19 -8.49 -4.83
C LYS A 214 26.48 -9.24 -5.96
N MET A 215 26.00 -8.54 -6.98
CA MET A 215 25.05 -9.05 -7.98
C MET A 215 25.50 -10.36 -8.65
N SER A 216 26.78 -10.47 -8.98
CA SER A 216 27.37 -11.64 -9.67
C SER A 216 27.26 -12.93 -8.87
N SER A 217 27.22 -12.85 -7.54
CA SER A 217 27.11 -14.01 -6.63
C SER A 217 25.67 -14.52 -6.44
N ILE A 218 24.68 -13.82 -6.99
CA ILE A 218 23.26 -14.11 -6.78
C ILE A 218 22.72 -14.97 -7.94
N GLU A 219 21.96 -16.01 -7.62
CA GLU A 219 21.27 -16.85 -8.61
C GLU A 219 20.40 -16.03 -9.57
N LEU A 220 20.38 -16.40 -10.87
CA LEU A 220 19.77 -15.61 -11.95
C LEU A 220 18.34 -15.15 -11.65
N PHE A 221 17.46 -16.05 -11.18
CA PHE A 221 16.07 -15.69 -10.92
C PHE A 221 15.92 -14.65 -9.81
N LYS A 222 16.68 -14.80 -8.73
CA LYS A 222 16.69 -13.85 -7.60
C LYS A 222 17.34 -12.53 -8.01
N ARG A 223 18.43 -12.59 -8.78
CA ARG A 223 19.13 -11.43 -9.36
C ARG A 223 18.19 -10.61 -10.24
N TYR A 224 17.47 -11.28 -11.14
CA TYR A 224 16.47 -10.66 -12.02
C TYR A 224 15.35 -9.96 -11.22
N LYS A 225 14.77 -10.63 -10.21
CA LYS A 225 13.75 -9.99 -9.36
C LYS A 225 14.27 -8.76 -8.61
N ASN A 226 15.51 -8.80 -8.13
CA ASN A 226 16.13 -7.65 -7.46
C ASN A 226 16.42 -6.51 -8.45
N TYR A 227 16.89 -6.85 -9.66
CA TYR A 227 17.06 -5.89 -10.76
C TYR A 227 15.73 -5.21 -11.10
N LEU A 228 14.65 -5.96 -11.30
CA LEU A 228 13.32 -5.40 -11.54
C LEU A 228 12.86 -4.52 -10.38
N ASN A 229 13.04 -4.96 -9.14
CA ASN A 229 12.63 -4.20 -7.96
C ASN A 229 13.30 -2.82 -7.90
N GLN A 230 14.61 -2.74 -8.14
CA GLN A 230 15.33 -1.47 -8.10
C GLN A 230 15.02 -0.61 -9.33
N THR A 231 14.98 -1.21 -10.52
CA THR A 231 14.60 -0.53 -11.76
C THR A 231 13.20 0.08 -11.65
N PHE A 232 12.24 -0.66 -11.08
CA PHE A 232 10.91 -0.14 -10.79
C PHE A 232 11.00 1.07 -9.87
N LYS A 233 11.73 0.96 -8.74
CA LYS A 233 11.79 2.02 -7.73
C LYS A 233 12.41 3.30 -8.28
N ILE A 234 13.48 3.19 -9.06
CA ILE A 234 14.14 4.33 -9.71
C ILE A 234 13.17 5.01 -10.69
N ARG A 235 12.56 4.25 -11.60
CA ARG A 235 11.64 4.82 -12.60
C ARG A 235 10.37 5.39 -11.96
N TYR A 236 9.84 4.74 -10.93
CA TYR A 236 8.68 5.23 -10.19
C TYR A 236 9.01 6.48 -9.37
N PHE A 237 10.23 6.59 -8.84
CA PHE A 237 10.73 7.81 -8.22
C PHE A 237 10.71 8.97 -9.22
N ASN A 238 11.32 8.81 -10.40
CA ASN A 238 11.34 9.88 -11.40
C ASN A 238 9.93 10.27 -11.86
N GLU A 239 9.09 9.30 -12.18
CA GLU A 239 7.70 9.57 -12.59
C GLU A 239 6.91 10.30 -11.49
N SER A 240 7.14 9.95 -10.22
CA SER A 240 6.50 10.63 -9.10
C SER A 240 7.05 12.04 -8.87
N LEU A 241 8.36 12.23 -9.08
CA LEU A 241 9.03 13.52 -8.96
C LEU A 241 8.54 14.49 -10.04
N GLU A 242 8.45 14.06 -11.30
CA GLU A 242 7.91 14.85 -12.42
C GLU A 242 6.48 15.36 -12.13
N VAL A 243 5.63 14.51 -11.55
CA VAL A 243 4.26 14.89 -11.18
C VAL A 243 4.24 15.88 -10.00
N ILE A 244 5.17 15.77 -9.05
CA ILE A 244 5.27 16.72 -7.93
C ILE A 244 5.76 18.07 -8.44
N GLU A 245 6.84 18.09 -9.22
CA GLU A 245 7.42 19.29 -9.81
C GLU A 245 6.42 19.99 -10.73
N GLY A 246 5.72 19.27 -11.60
CA GLY A 246 4.69 19.85 -12.47
C GLY A 246 3.50 20.45 -11.73
N LYS A 247 3.12 19.92 -10.55
CA LYS A 247 2.11 20.54 -9.68
C LYS A 247 2.64 21.82 -9.05
N ASN A 248 3.85 21.81 -8.52
CA ASN A 248 4.48 22.97 -7.91
C ASN A 248 4.63 24.11 -8.94
N GLU A 249 5.04 23.80 -10.18
CA GLU A 249 5.12 24.79 -11.26
C GLU A 249 3.74 25.39 -11.61
N MET A 250 2.68 24.59 -11.60
CA MET A 250 1.33 25.07 -11.86
C MET A 250 0.84 26.00 -10.74
N GLU A 251 1.15 25.68 -9.48
CA GLU A 251 0.85 26.52 -8.32
C GLU A 251 1.64 27.84 -8.35
N ASP A 252 2.95 27.77 -8.63
CA ASP A 252 3.81 28.95 -8.78
C ASP A 252 3.33 29.87 -9.91
N ASN A 253 2.90 29.29 -11.03
CA ASN A 253 2.36 30.05 -12.16
C ASN A 253 1.01 30.68 -11.83
N LEU A 254 0.16 30.01 -11.05
CA LEU A 254 -1.10 30.56 -10.55
C LEU A 254 -0.84 31.72 -9.59
N GLU A 255 0.12 31.59 -8.67
CA GLU A 255 0.51 32.66 -7.75
C GLU A 255 1.04 33.88 -8.50
N LYS A 256 1.95 33.69 -9.47
CA LYS A 256 2.43 34.77 -10.34
C LYS A 256 1.31 35.43 -11.15
N TYR A 257 0.34 34.65 -11.63
CA TYR A 257 -0.82 35.17 -12.36
C TYR A 257 -1.73 35.99 -11.45
N LEU A 258 -2.02 35.50 -10.25
CA LEU A 258 -2.81 36.22 -9.24
C LEU A 258 -2.11 37.50 -8.80
N ASP A 259 -0.79 37.48 -8.60
CA ASP A 259 0.00 38.67 -8.29
C ASP A 259 -0.04 39.70 -9.43
N ASN A 260 0.01 39.24 -10.69
CA ASN A 260 -0.12 40.11 -11.86
C ASN A 260 -1.52 40.70 -12.05
N ILE A 261 -2.57 40.01 -11.58
CA ILE A 261 -3.95 40.54 -11.55
C ILE A 261 -4.10 41.54 -10.40
N ASN A 262 -3.60 41.19 -9.21
CA ASN A 262 -3.70 42.02 -8.01
C ASN A 262 -2.93 43.34 -8.14
N ASN A 263 -1.92 43.38 -9.00
CA ASN A 263 -1.16 44.60 -9.33
C ASN A 263 -1.85 45.54 -10.34
N LYS A 264 -3.04 45.20 -10.86
CA LYS A 264 -3.77 46.03 -11.84
C LYS A 264 -4.99 46.76 -11.26
N ASP A 265 -5.41 46.47 -10.04
CA ASP A 265 -6.60 47.08 -9.43
C ASP A 265 -6.35 47.43 -7.93
N PRO A 266 -6.42 48.71 -7.51
CA PRO A 266 -6.05 49.15 -6.15
C PRO A 266 -6.85 48.49 -5.00
N GLU A 267 -8.09 48.08 -5.23
CA GLU A 267 -8.89 47.35 -4.22
C GLU A 267 -8.48 45.88 -4.10
N SER A 268 -8.10 45.24 -5.22
CA SER A 268 -7.60 43.86 -5.25
C SER A 268 -6.25 43.73 -4.55
N GLN A 269 -5.41 44.77 -4.63
CA GLN A 269 -4.10 44.83 -3.99
C GLN A 269 -4.24 44.78 -2.46
N LYS A 270 -5.22 45.47 -1.90
CA LYS A 270 -5.50 45.50 -0.45
C LYS A 270 -6.03 44.16 0.07
N ASN A 271 -6.92 43.50 -0.69
CA ASN A 271 -7.40 42.16 -0.36
C ASN A 271 -6.31 41.07 -0.55
N SER A 272 -5.43 41.22 -1.54
CA SER A 272 -4.30 40.31 -1.73
C SER A 272 -3.25 40.43 -0.63
N LEU A 273 -2.99 41.66 -0.16
CA LEU A 273 -2.12 41.90 0.99
C LEU A 273 -2.74 41.29 2.25
N ILE A 274 -4.05 41.44 2.47
CA ILE A 274 -4.75 40.81 3.60
C ILE A 274 -4.74 39.27 3.48
N LEU A 275 -4.91 38.69 2.29
CA LEU A 275 -4.84 37.23 2.11
C LEU A 275 -3.42 36.67 2.24
N LYS A 276 -2.40 37.39 1.75
CA LYS A 276 -0.99 37.08 1.98
C LYS A 276 -0.61 37.27 3.45
N GLU A 277 -1.14 38.28 4.12
CA GLU A 277 -1.01 38.50 5.55
C GLU A 277 -1.72 37.37 6.31
N ILE A 278 -2.90 36.90 5.91
CA ILE A 278 -3.61 35.77 6.54
C ILE A 278 -2.86 34.45 6.29
N ALA A 279 -2.32 34.22 5.10
CA ALA A 279 -1.51 33.03 4.79
C ALA A 279 -0.18 33.06 5.56
N TRP A 280 0.47 34.22 5.62
CA TRP A 280 1.65 34.47 6.43
C TRP A 280 1.35 34.38 7.92
N MET A 281 0.21 34.88 8.40
CA MET A 281 -0.25 34.76 9.79
C MET A 281 -0.62 33.32 10.13
N ASN A 282 -1.10 32.51 9.19
CA ASN A 282 -1.33 31.08 9.39
C ASN A 282 0.00 30.30 9.39
N ASP A 283 0.96 30.65 8.52
CA ASP A 283 2.32 30.10 8.53
C ASP A 283 3.08 30.52 9.79
N MET A 284 2.91 31.77 10.22
CA MET A 284 3.44 32.33 11.45
C MET A 284 2.71 31.79 12.67
N ASP A 285 1.40 31.54 12.66
CA ASP A 285 0.70 30.90 13.78
C ASP A 285 1.13 29.45 13.91
N LYS A 286 1.41 28.74 12.80
CA LYS A 286 2.06 27.42 12.84
C LYS A 286 3.48 27.51 13.41
N LYS A 287 4.31 28.45 12.93
CA LYS A 287 5.65 28.71 13.48
C LYS A 287 5.63 29.20 14.93
N VAL A 288 4.66 30.00 15.34
CA VAL A 288 4.47 30.54 16.69
C VAL A 288 3.89 29.48 17.61
N LYS A 289 3.10 28.52 17.11
CA LYS A 289 2.68 27.34 17.87
C LYS A 289 3.89 26.42 18.12
N ILE A 290 4.76 26.25 17.13
CA ILE A 290 6.05 25.55 17.27
C ILE A 290 6.97 26.29 18.25
N ILE A 291 7.10 27.62 18.13
CA ILE A 291 7.92 28.44 19.04
C ILE A 291 7.32 28.50 20.43
N ARG A 292 5.99 28.54 20.61
CA ARG A 292 5.34 28.52 21.94
C ARG A 292 5.36 27.12 22.59
N GLU A 293 5.36 26.05 21.80
CA GLU A 293 5.59 24.69 22.30
C GLU A 293 7.09 24.44 22.58
N ALA A 294 7.99 25.15 21.90
CA ALA A 294 9.43 25.17 22.16
C ALA A 294 9.83 26.09 23.32
N ASP A 295 9.17 27.24 23.52
CA ASP A 295 9.37 28.18 24.63
C ASP A 295 8.83 27.64 25.94
N LYS A 296 8.01 26.58 25.92
CA LYS A 296 7.69 25.79 27.12
C LYS A 296 8.78 24.78 27.48
N ASN A 297 9.83 24.64 26.67
CA ASN A 297 10.96 23.73 26.85
C ASN A 297 12.30 24.43 26.52
N ILE A 298 12.66 25.49 27.25
CA ILE A 298 13.85 26.34 27.04
C ILE A 298 15.18 25.64 27.42
N THR A 299 15.35 24.36 27.09
CA THR A 299 16.61 23.61 27.25
C THR A 299 16.82 22.60 26.13
N MET A 300 16.30 22.88 24.93
CA MET A 300 16.48 21.99 23.79
C MET A 300 17.79 22.31 23.05
N SER A 301 18.62 21.30 22.84
CA SER A 301 19.88 21.45 22.11
C SER A 301 19.63 21.74 20.61
N LYS A 302 20.59 22.34 19.91
CA LYS A 302 20.52 22.57 18.45
C LYS A 302 20.19 21.30 17.66
N LYS A 303 20.62 20.14 18.17
CA LYS A 303 20.38 18.83 17.58
C LYS A 303 18.92 18.39 17.73
N GLU A 304 18.36 18.51 18.93
CA GLU A 304 16.95 18.17 19.18
C GLU A 304 15.98 19.12 18.46
N PHE A 305 16.34 20.40 18.29
CA PHE A 305 15.57 21.32 17.46
C PHE A 305 15.55 20.88 16.00
N GLN A 306 16.70 20.48 15.45
CA GLN A 306 16.79 19.96 14.08
C GLN A 306 15.97 18.68 13.93
N GLU A 307 16.06 17.74 14.88
CA GLU A 307 15.28 16.50 14.85
C GLU A 307 13.76 16.77 14.86
N LYS A 308 13.28 17.71 15.68
CA LYS A 308 11.85 18.10 15.69
C LYS A 308 11.43 18.85 14.43
N TYR A 309 12.30 19.67 13.86
CA TYR A 309 12.04 20.35 12.60
C TYR A 309 11.93 19.35 11.45
N ASP A 310 12.83 18.38 11.41
CA ASP A 310 12.84 17.28 10.44
C ASP A 310 11.60 16.38 10.58
N GLU A 311 11.16 16.10 11.82
CA GLU A 311 9.90 15.41 12.12
C GLU A 311 8.66 16.22 11.67
N TYR A 312 8.70 17.54 11.81
CA TYR A 312 7.63 18.43 11.35
C TYR A 312 7.57 18.52 9.82
N VAL A 313 8.71 18.67 9.13
CA VAL A 313 8.79 18.66 7.65
C VAL A 313 8.27 17.32 7.12
N TYR A 314 8.63 16.22 7.78
CA TYR A 314 8.09 14.90 7.49
C TYR A 314 6.56 14.85 7.66
N LEU A 315 6.04 15.39 8.77
CA LEU A 315 4.60 15.43 9.02
C LEU A 315 3.85 16.30 7.99
N GLN A 316 4.38 17.47 7.62
CA GLN A 316 3.76 18.33 6.61
C GLN A 316 3.76 17.66 5.23
N ARG A 317 4.88 17.05 4.80
CA ARG A 317 4.95 16.28 3.54
C ARG A 317 4.06 15.03 3.56
N SER A 318 3.83 14.43 4.73
CA SER A 318 2.85 13.34 4.88
C SER A 318 1.40 13.82 4.72
N GLN A 319 1.14 15.12 4.82
CA GLN A 319 -0.18 15.72 4.65
C GLN A 319 -0.36 16.43 3.30
N ASP A 320 0.72 16.58 2.55
CA ASP A 320 0.73 17.22 1.24
C ASP A 320 0.11 16.29 0.16
N PRO A 321 -0.97 16.72 -0.52
CA PRO A 321 -1.57 15.98 -1.62
C PRO A 321 -0.62 15.65 -2.78
N ALA A 322 0.44 16.44 -3.00
CA ALA A 322 1.45 16.17 -4.01
C ALA A 322 2.26 14.90 -3.68
N TYR A 323 2.59 14.68 -2.41
CA TYR A 323 3.33 13.52 -1.93
C TYR A 323 2.42 12.32 -1.60
N GLN A 324 1.10 12.47 -1.71
CA GLN A 324 0.13 11.40 -1.48
C GLN A 324 0.29 10.21 -2.43
N GLN A 325 1.12 10.29 -3.48
CA GLN A 325 1.46 9.17 -4.37
C GLN A 325 2.77 8.45 -4.01
N THR A 326 3.58 9.00 -3.11
CA THR A 326 4.87 8.45 -2.68
C THR A 326 4.79 7.78 -1.31
N GLN A 327 3.83 8.17 -0.48
CA GLN A 327 3.57 7.56 0.83
C GLN A 327 3.30 6.06 0.76
N LYS A 328 3.70 5.35 1.81
CA LYS A 328 3.46 3.91 1.91
C LYS A 328 1.96 3.62 1.94
N ASN A 329 1.55 2.57 1.22
CA ASN A 329 0.16 2.17 1.14
C ASN A 329 -0.01 0.69 1.53
N THR A 330 -0.96 0.41 2.43
CA THR A 330 -1.20 -0.95 2.91
C THR A 330 -1.93 -1.84 1.90
N TRP A 331 -2.43 -1.27 0.79
CA TRP A 331 -3.18 -1.96 -0.26
C TRP A 331 -2.42 -2.03 -1.59
N LEU A 332 -1.70 -0.96 -1.95
CA LEU A 332 -0.89 -0.89 -3.16
C LEU A 332 0.52 -1.42 -2.89
N THR A 333 0.83 -2.58 -3.44
CA THR A 333 2.10 -3.30 -3.18
C THR A 333 3.34 -2.54 -3.64
N TYR A 334 3.22 -1.65 -4.63
CA TYR A 334 4.36 -0.90 -5.17
C TYR A 334 4.70 0.38 -4.39
N ARG A 335 3.85 0.76 -3.44
CA ARG A 335 4.05 1.93 -2.57
C ARG A 335 4.53 1.44 -1.21
N ASP A 336 5.78 1.02 -1.18
CA ASP A 336 6.44 0.50 0.02
C ASP A 336 7.24 1.59 0.75
N SER A 337 7.83 1.22 1.89
CA SER A 337 8.62 2.15 2.70
C SER A 337 9.88 2.65 1.98
N ASP A 338 10.47 1.86 1.08
CA ASP A 338 11.70 2.31 0.40
C ASP A 338 11.38 3.46 -0.56
N ILE A 339 10.21 3.46 -1.21
CA ILE A 339 9.78 4.62 -2.01
C ILE A 339 9.56 5.84 -1.11
N GLU A 340 8.79 5.68 -0.03
CA GLU A 340 8.49 6.76 0.90
C GLU A 340 9.76 7.40 1.49
N ASP A 341 10.74 6.57 1.88
CA ASP A 341 12.04 7.02 2.38
C ASP A 341 12.82 7.87 1.36
N LEU A 342 12.77 7.53 0.07
CA LEU A 342 13.44 8.30 -0.99
C LEU A 342 12.84 9.70 -1.13
N PHE A 343 11.54 9.84 -0.84
CA PHE A 343 10.82 11.11 -0.87
C PHE A 343 10.86 11.88 0.46
N TYR A 344 11.59 11.36 1.46
CA TYR A 344 11.79 12.08 2.72
C TYR A 344 12.38 13.47 2.48
N ASN A 345 13.44 13.53 1.66
CA ASN A 345 14.02 14.77 1.18
C ASN A 345 14.67 14.55 -0.20
N THR A 346 13.97 14.94 -1.26
CA THR A 346 14.40 14.74 -2.66
C THR A 346 15.53 15.67 -3.08
N ASN A 347 15.74 16.78 -2.35
CA ASN A 347 16.73 17.80 -2.68
C ASN A 347 18.13 17.50 -2.12
N THR A 348 18.32 16.32 -1.50
CA THR A 348 19.63 15.95 -0.95
C THR A 348 20.57 15.43 -2.01
N SER A 349 21.83 15.82 -1.91
CA SER A 349 22.90 15.20 -2.67
C SER A 349 23.22 13.79 -2.15
N VAL A 350 23.59 12.91 -3.07
CA VAL A 350 24.17 11.60 -2.80
C VAL A 350 25.68 11.70 -2.96
N ILE A 351 26.40 11.30 -1.92
CA ILE A 351 27.87 11.32 -1.87
C ILE A 351 28.37 9.89 -2.04
N TYR A 352 29.16 9.64 -3.10
CA TYR A 352 29.59 8.30 -3.48
C TYR A 352 30.97 8.28 -4.12
N THR A 353 31.55 7.08 -4.22
CA THR A 353 32.85 6.82 -4.84
C THR A 353 32.74 5.57 -5.72
N ILE A 354 33.40 5.59 -6.87
CA ILE A 354 33.40 4.48 -7.85
C ILE A 354 34.77 3.81 -8.00
N ASP A 355 35.80 4.36 -7.36
CA ASP A 355 37.21 4.01 -7.51
C ASP A 355 37.88 3.67 -6.16
N ASN A 356 37.08 3.07 -5.25
CA ASN A 356 37.49 2.73 -3.89
C ASN A 356 37.93 3.92 -3.02
N GLY A 357 37.38 5.10 -3.27
CA GLY A 357 37.55 6.27 -2.41
C GLY A 357 38.66 7.22 -2.85
N LYS A 358 39.14 7.11 -4.10
CA LYS A 358 40.10 8.08 -4.65
C LYS A 358 39.37 9.36 -5.09
N THR A 359 38.17 9.22 -5.65
CA THR A 359 37.34 10.34 -6.11
C THR A 359 36.02 10.36 -5.36
N ILE A 360 35.72 11.48 -4.71
CA ILE A 360 34.42 11.74 -4.09
C ILE A 360 33.55 12.46 -5.12
N LEU A 361 32.42 11.85 -5.43
CA LEU A 361 31.40 12.39 -6.31
C LEU A 361 30.20 12.80 -5.48
N GLU A 362 29.58 13.91 -5.87
CA GLU A 362 28.36 14.43 -5.26
C GLU A 362 27.37 14.77 -6.37
N LYS A 363 26.17 14.20 -6.30
CA LYS A 363 25.09 14.47 -7.27
C LYS A 363 23.74 14.62 -6.60
N PRO A 364 22.82 15.43 -7.15
CA PRO A 364 21.41 15.41 -6.75
C PRO A 364 20.82 13.99 -6.79
N MET A 365 19.88 13.69 -5.89
CA MET A 365 19.27 12.36 -5.75
C MET A 365 18.73 11.79 -7.08
N ASN A 366 17.97 12.60 -7.83
CA ASN A 366 17.40 12.22 -9.12
C ASN A 366 18.50 11.89 -10.15
N GLU A 367 19.53 12.73 -10.27
CA GLU A 367 20.66 12.50 -11.17
C GLU A 367 21.45 11.25 -10.80
N PHE A 368 21.73 11.06 -9.51
CA PHE A 368 22.39 9.86 -9.01
C PHE A 368 21.57 8.61 -9.31
N LEU A 369 20.27 8.60 -9.04
CA LEU A 369 19.41 7.44 -9.29
C LEU A 369 19.33 7.10 -10.78
N ASN A 370 19.35 8.10 -11.66
CA ASN A 370 19.39 7.90 -13.11
C ASN A 370 20.70 7.27 -13.58
N GLU A 371 21.83 7.82 -13.15
CA GLU A 371 23.15 7.26 -13.45
C GLU A 371 23.31 5.84 -12.86
N TYR A 372 22.93 5.66 -11.60
CA TYR A 372 22.91 4.36 -10.95
C TYR A 372 22.03 3.36 -11.70
N GLY A 373 20.87 3.79 -12.21
CA GLY A 373 19.98 2.96 -13.01
C GLY A 373 20.67 2.42 -14.27
N GLN A 374 21.45 3.26 -14.94
CA GLN A 374 22.26 2.86 -16.11
C GLN A 374 23.36 1.88 -15.74
N TYR A 375 24.08 2.12 -14.64
CA TYR A 375 25.09 1.17 -14.13
C TYR A 375 24.47 -0.17 -13.76
N LEU A 376 23.36 -0.15 -13.03
CA LEU A 376 22.60 -1.31 -12.59
C LEU A 376 22.21 -2.18 -13.79
N GLU A 377 21.65 -1.56 -14.82
CA GLU A 377 21.25 -2.22 -16.05
C GLU A 377 22.43 -2.84 -16.80
N THR A 378 23.49 -2.06 -17.01
CA THR A 378 24.70 -2.50 -17.69
C THR A 378 25.34 -3.69 -16.98
N LYS A 379 25.52 -3.59 -15.67
CA LYS A 379 26.11 -4.68 -14.87
C LYS A 379 25.22 -5.92 -14.82
N PHE A 380 23.90 -5.75 -14.77
CA PHE A 380 22.96 -6.87 -14.82
C PHE A 380 23.09 -7.65 -16.12
N PHE A 381 23.04 -6.96 -17.27
CA PHE A 381 23.14 -7.61 -18.58
C PHE A 381 24.53 -8.15 -18.91
N ALA A 382 25.60 -7.52 -18.42
CA ALA A 382 26.96 -8.06 -18.51
C ALA A 382 27.12 -9.37 -17.72
N SER A 383 26.34 -9.55 -16.66
CA SER A 383 26.40 -10.75 -15.80
C SER A 383 25.63 -11.96 -16.33
N ILE A 384 24.88 -11.80 -17.43
CA ILE A 384 24.15 -12.87 -18.10
C ILE A 384 25.11 -13.54 -19.09
N LYS A 385 25.39 -14.83 -18.88
CA LYS A 385 26.28 -15.61 -19.74
C LYS A 385 25.61 -15.81 -21.11
N GLU A 386 26.38 -15.70 -22.17
CA GLU A 386 25.93 -16.08 -23.50
C GLU A 386 26.10 -17.60 -23.65
N ASN A 387 25.05 -18.30 -24.10
CA ASN A 387 25.24 -19.65 -24.63
C ASN A 387 26.03 -19.54 -25.94
N GLU A 388 27.17 -20.23 -26.03
CA GLU A 388 28.04 -20.22 -27.21
C GLU A 388 27.36 -20.78 -28.47
N GLU A 389 26.18 -21.40 -28.35
CA GLU A 389 25.40 -22.00 -29.44
C GLU A 389 24.52 -21.00 -30.23
N LEU A 390 24.48 -19.71 -29.87
CA LEU A 390 23.72 -18.67 -30.59
C LEU A 390 24.59 -17.70 -31.41
N LYS A 391 25.88 -18.01 -31.58
CA LYS A 391 26.76 -17.38 -32.59
C LYS A 391 26.80 -18.25 -33.85
#